data_AF-A0A9P3G9C7-F1
#
_entry.id   AF-A0A9P3G9C7-F1
#
_cell.length_a   1.000
_cell.length_b   1.000
_cell.length_c   1.000
_cell.angle_alpha   90.00
_cell.angle_beta   90.00
_cell.angle_gamma   90.00
#
_symmetry.space_group_name_H-M   'P 1'
#
loop_
_entity.id
_entity.type
_entity.pdbx_description
1 polymer ?
#
loop_
_entity_poly.entity_id
_entity_poly.type
_entity_poly.pdbx_seq_one_letter_code
_entity_poly.pdbx_strand_id
1 'polypeptide(L)'
;MVYTASHSPIYYVGQPTVMRDPHSAAWIKSSPVITMDSFKYKRASPPPRQSMSPSPTPSPSDVPTAVSTLLGLTKQLQDVLRLWSIDQASEAQVSDAFVLVGMQFNATVTAFQRHNIDMSDLLSIPTDLRVVLEKCLGEEPSPRLLERYMPRVRTVLFRLLQGLQRKQAPYWRAVEGGTRWEVPAVDEYARYR
;
A
#
# COMPACT_ATOMS: atom_id res chain seq x y z
N MET A 1 -2.22 46.64 -22.76
CA MET A 1 -2.47 45.21 -23.05
C MET A 1 -2.90 44.55 -21.76
N VAL A 2 -4.19 44.22 -21.65
CA VAL A 2 -4.80 43.55 -20.49
C VAL A 2 -4.76 42.03 -20.74
N TYR A 3 -4.12 41.27 -19.85
CA TYR A 3 -4.22 39.82 -19.84
C TYR A 3 -5.31 39.41 -18.86
N THR A 4 -6.31 38.70 -19.38
CA THR A 4 -7.40 38.07 -18.63
C THR A 4 -6.92 36.74 -18.08
N ALA A 5 -6.75 36.63 -16.76
CA ALA A 5 -6.54 35.34 -16.09
C ALA A 5 -7.92 34.76 -15.72
N SER A 6 -8.33 33.77 -16.50
CA SER A 6 -9.52 32.95 -16.28
C SER A 6 -9.45 32.24 -14.92
N HIS A 7 -10.37 32.59 -14.02
CA HIS A 7 -10.64 31.86 -12.79
C HIS A 7 -11.60 30.70 -13.07
N SER A 8 -11.33 29.54 -12.49
CA SER A 8 -12.35 28.51 -12.23
C SER A 8 -11.89 27.59 -11.09
N PRO A 9 -12.85 27.02 -10.32
CA PRO A 9 -12.84 27.19 -8.86
C PRO A 9 -12.50 25.94 -8.07
N ILE A 10 -12.05 26.20 -6.84
CA ILE A 10 -12.06 25.31 -5.69
C ILE A 10 -13.46 24.69 -5.53
N TYR A 11 -13.60 23.38 -5.73
CA TYR A 11 -14.75 22.63 -5.24
C TYR A 11 -14.47 22.14 -3.82
N TYR A 12 -14.65 23.03 -2.84
CA TYR A 12 -15.05 22.61 -1.49
C TYR A 12 -16.57 22.72 -1.44
N VAL A 13 -17.25 21.62 -1.78
CA VAL A 13 -18.67 21.46 -1.46
C VAL A 13 -18.72 21.01 -0.01
N GLY A 14 -19.15 21.92 0.85
CA GLY A 14 -19.16 21.72 2.28
C GLY A 14 -20.15 20.66 2.75
N GLN A 15 -19.87 20.16 3.94
CA GLN A 15 -20.87 20.13 4.99
C GLN A 15 -20.21 20.35 6.37
N PRO A 16 -20.79 21.22 7.21
CA PRO A 16 -20.37 21.41 8.59
C PRO A 16 -21.13 20.43 9.48
N THR A 17 -20.42 19.66 10.28
CA THR A 17 -20.84 19.23 11.62
C THR A 17 -19.64 18.53 12.23
N VAL A 18 -19.03 19.18 13.21
CA VAL A 18 -18.08 18.56 14.14
C VAL A 18 -18.89 17.56 14.96
N MET A 19 -19.19 16.40 14.38
CA MET A 19 -19.72 15.27 15.12
C MET A 19 -18.51 14.62 15.78
N ARG A 20 -18.22 15.11 17.00
CA ARG A 20 -17.27 14.50 17.91
C ARG A 20 -17.86 13.16 18.35
N ASP A 21 -17.60 12.11 17.59
CA ASP A 21 -17.90 10.75 18.03
C ASP A 21 -17.04 10.42 19.25
N PRO A 22 -17.62 10.06 20.42
CA PRO A 22 -16.86 9.66 21.60
C PRO A 22 -16.22 8.27 21.48
N HIS A 23 -16.27 7.64 20.30
CA HIS A 23 -15.76 6.31 20.05
C HIS A 23 -14.33 6.35 19.51
N SER A 24 -13.41 6.93 20.29
CA SER A 24 -11.98 6.69 20.06
C SER A 24 -11.73 5.18 20.10
N ALA A 25 -11.12 4.64 19.05
CA ALA A 25 -10.70 3.24 18.96
C ALA A 25 -11.75 2.12 18.78
N ALA A 26 -12.99 2.39 18.33
CA ALA A 26 -13.98 1.30 18.16
C ALA A 26 -13.71 0.36 16.95
N TRP A 27 -13.11 0.88 15.87
CA TRP A 27 -12.71 0.08 14.70
C TRP A 27 -11.51 -0.84 15.00
N ILE A 28 -10.70 -0.52 16.03
CA ILE A 28 -9.54 -1.31 16.46
C ILE A 28 -9.96 -2.70 16.98
N LYS A 29 -11.17 -2.82 17.52
CA LYS A 29 -11.67 -4.06 18.15
C LYS A 29 -12.30 -5.04 17.16
N SER A 30 -12.77 -4.56 16.01
CA SER A 30 -13.48 -5.38 15.01
C SER A 30 -12.70 -5.61 13.71
N SER A 31 -11.54 -4.98 13.51
CA SER A 31 -10.68 -5.39 12.40
C SER A 31 -10.10 -6.76 12.72
N PRO A 32 -10.36 -7.81 11.90
CA PRO A 32 -9.55 -9.00 11.99
C PRO A 32 -8.12 -8.51 11.83
N VAL A 33 -7.29 -8.77 12.84
CA VAL A 33 -5.86 -8.89 12.59
C VAL A 33 -5.78 -9.69 11.29
N ILE A 34 -5.10 -9.17 10.27
CA ILE A 34 -4.74 -10.00 9.11
C ILE A 34 -3.75 -11.00 9.68
N THR A 35 -4.28 -12.00 10.39
CA THR A 35 -3.53 -13.07 10.99
C THR A 35 -3.14 -13.90 9.78
N MET A 36 -1.87 -13.81 9.42
CA MET A 36 -1.25 -14.60 8.36
C MET A 36 -1.31 -16.12 8.57
N ASP A 37 -2.00 -16.58 9.62
CA ASP A 37 -2.20 -17.99 9.93
C ASP A 37 -3.31 -18.64 9.07
N SER A 38 -4.17 -17.86 8.41
CA SER A 38 -5.39 -18.42 7.78
C SER A 38 -5.26 -18.85 6.30
N PHE A 39 -4.07 -18.85 5.69
CA PHE A 39 -3.89 -19.27 4.29
C PHE A 39 -3.19 -20.62 4.11
N LYS A 40 -3.18 -21.45 5.15
CA LYS A 40 -3.05 -22.90 4.98
C LYS A 40 -4.41 -23.54 5.22
N TYR A 41 -4.78 -24.45 4.32
CA TYR A 41 -5.94 -25.36 4.37
C TYR A 41 -7.32 -24.81 3.94
N LYS A 42 -7.61 -24.87 2.62
CA LYS A 42 -8.79 -25.60 2.13
C LYS A 42 -8.76 -25.80 0.62
N ARG A 43 -8.32 -26.99 0.20
CA ARG A 43 -8.76 -27.59 -1.06
C ARG A 43 -10.16 -28.13 -0.79
N ALA A 44 -11.19 -27.36 -1.12
CA ALA A 44 -12.58 -27.80 -1.06
C ALA A 44 -13.23 -27.58 -2.44
N SER A 45 -13.91 -28.61 -2.92
CA SER A 45 -14.54 -28.71 -4.24
C SER A 45 -15.48 -27.54 -4.57
N PRO A 46 -15.64 -27.17 -5.85
CA PRO A 46 -16.45 -26.02 -6.26
C PRO A 46 -17.96 -26.31 -6.18
N PRO A 47 -18.79 -25.36 -5.70
CA PRO A 47 -20.25 -25.41 -5.84
C PRO A 47 -20.69 -24.97 -7.25
N PRO A 48 -21.94 -25.26 -7.68
CA PRO A 48 -22.38 -25.04 -9.05
C PRO A 48 -22.53 -23.55 -9.38
N ARG A 49 -22.17 -23.21 -10.62
CA ARG A 49 -22.13 -21.86 -11.19
C ARG A 49 -23.51 -21.18 -11.17
N GLN A 50 -23.60 -20.04 -10.49
CA GLN A 50 -24.55 -18.99 -10.82
C GLN A 50 -23.78 -17.89 -11.57
N SER A 51 -24.30 -17.53 -12.74
CA SER A 51 -23.83 -16.44 -13.59
C SER A 51 -24.07 -15.10 -12.88
N MET A 52 -23.03 -14.58 -12.24
CA MET A 52 -22.95 -13.18 -11.84
C MET A 52 -21.81 -12.53 -12.63
N SER A 53 -22.12 -11.38 -13.20
CA SER A 53 -21.26 -10.49 -13.97
C SER A 53 -19.86 -10.39 -13.34
N PRO A 54 -18.78 -10.38 -14.14
CA PRO A 54 -17.44 -10.25 -13.59
C PRO A 54 -17.31 -8.87 -12.94
N SER A 55 -17.38 -8.85 -11.61
CA SER A 55 -16.74 -7.79 -10.83
C SER A 55 -15.28 -7.77 -11.30
N PRO A 56 -14.69 -6.59 -11.60
CA PRO A 56 -13.27 -6.54 -11.96
C PRO A 56 -12.48 -6.98 -10.74
N THR A 57 -12.16 -8.27 -10.65
CA THR A 57 -11.05 -8.72 -9.84
C THR A 57 -9.85 -7.92 -10.34
N PRO A 58 -9.17 -7.14 -9.48
CA PRO A 58 -8.00 -6.40 -9.93
C PRO A 58 -7.06 -7.43 -10.56
N SER A 59 -6.80 -7.23 -11.87
CA SER A 59 -5.79 -7.99 -12.57
C SER A 59 -4.54 -7.96 -11.70
N PRO A 60 -3.93 -9.12 -11.45
CA PRO A 60 -2.89 -9.15 -10.44
C PRO A 60 -1.74 -8.28 -10.94
N SER A 61 -1.50 -7.20 -10.22
CA SER A 61 -0.59 -6.15 -10.64
C SER A 61 0.82 -6.73 -10.70
N ASP A 62 1.54 -6.49 -11.80
CA ASP A 62 2.97 -6.81 -11.87
C ASP A 62 3.71 -6.10 -10.73
N VAL A 63 4.83 -6.68 -10.29
CA VAL A 63 5.61 -6.17 -9.14
C VAL A 63 5.87 -4.66 -9.20
N PRO A 64 6.26 -4.04 -10.34
CA PRO A 64 6.50 -2.60 -10.41
C PRO A 64 5.24 -1.77 -10.14
N THR A 65 4.11 -2.19 -10.69
CA THR A 65 2.80 -1.54 -10.48
C THR A 65 2.36 -1.71 -9.04
N ALA A 66 2.48 -2.91 -8.47
CA ALA A 66 2.12 -3.19 -7.08
C ALA A 66 2.95 -2.36 -6.10
N VAL A 67 4.25 -2.19 -6.37
CA VAL A 67 5.15 -1.35 -5.58
C VAL A 67 4.77 0.13 -5.72
N SER A 68 4.58 0.63 -6.94
CA SER A 68 4.20 2.03 -7.20
C SER A 68 2.92 2.41 -6.45
N THR A 69 1.88 1.57 -6.52
CA THR A 69 0.62 1.80 -5.80
C THR A 69 0.81 1.77 -4.29
N LEU A 70 1.63 0.85 -3.75
CA LEU A 70 1.93 0.79 -2.31
C LEU A 70 2.61 2.08 -1.81
N LEU A 71 3.56 2.60 -2.58
CA LEU A 71 4.23 3.86 -2.27
C LEU A 71 3.26 5.05 -2.30
N GLY A 72 2.37 5.08 -3.29
CA GLY A 72 1.31 6.09 -3.39
C GLY A 72 0.38 6.10 -2.19
N LEU A 73 -0.14 4.93 -1.80
CA LEU A 73 -1.03 4.78 -0.63
C LEU A 73 -0.31 5.10 0.68
N THR A 74 0.98 4.76 0.79
CA THR A 74 1.81 5.12 1.95
C THR A 74 2.00 6.64 2.07
N LYS A 75 2.13 7.34 0.94
CA LYS A 75 2.16 8.81 0.94
C LYS A 75 0.80 9.37 1.34
N GLN A 76 -0.29 8.86 0.77
CA GLN A 76 -1.64 9.27 1.11
C GLN A 76 -1.92 9.11 2.61
N LEU A 77 -1.49 8.01 3.22
CA LEU A 77 -1.61 7.79 4.67
C LEU A 77 -0.90 8.89 5.48
N GLN A 78 0.29 9.31 5.08
CA GLN A 78 0.98 10.41 5.74
C GLN A 78 0.28 11.76 5.52
N ASP A 79 -0.31 11.97 4.35
CA ASP A 79 -1.03 13.20 4.02
C ASP A 79 -2.32 13.31 4.84
N VAL A 80 -3.10 12.22 4.95
CA VAL A 80 -4.33 12.20 5.76
C VAL A 80 -4.03 12.32 7.26
N LEU A 81 -2.91 11.78 7.76
CA LEU A 81 -2.46 12.01 9.13
C LEU A 81 -2.18 13.50 9.42
N ARG A 82 -1.60 14.22 8.46
CA ARG A 82 -1.39 15.67 8.60
C ARG A 82 -2.70 16.43 8.63
N LEU A 83 -3.66 16.07 7.77
CA LEU A 83 -5.00 16.66 7.80
C LEU A 83 -5.73 16.35 9.12
N TRP A 84 -5.61 15.11 9.61
CA TRP A 84 -6.19 14.71 10.90
C TRP A 84 -5.63 15.55 12.06
N SER A 85 -4.32 15.83 12.07
CA SER A 85 -3.69 16.63 13.14
C SER A 85 -4.17 18.08 13.26
N ILE A 86 -4.89 18.59 12.25
CA ILE A 86 -5.47 19.93 12.20
C ILE A 86 -7.00 19.87 12.07
N ASP A 87 -7.61 18.75 12.48
CA ASP A 87 -9.06 18.50 12.45
C ASP A 87 -9.69 18.62 11.05
N GLN A 88 -8.91 18.43 9.98
CA GLN A 88 -9.36 18.43 8.59
C GLN A 88 -9.58 17.02 8.01
N ALA A 89 -9.28 15.97 8.78
CA ALA A 89 -9.66 14.61 8.45
C ALA A 89 -10.08 13.87 9.72
N SER A 90 -11.02 12.93 9.60
CA SER A 90 -11.46 12.10 10.70
C SER A 90 -10.53 10.91 10.93
N GLU A 91 -10.61 10.32 12.13
CA GLU A 91 -9.93 9.07 12.46
C GLU A 91 -10.30 7.96 11.45
N ALA A 92 -11.57 7.90 11.03
CA ALA A 92 -12.05 6.93 10.03
C ALA A 92 -11.31 7.06 8.68
N GLN A 93 -11.05 8.29 8.21
CA GLN A 93 -10.31 8.49 6.95
C GLN A 93 -8.86 8.01 7.05
N VAL A 94 -8.23 8.15 8.23
CA VAL A 94 -6.88 7.61 8.48
C VAL A 94 -6.91 6.08 8.48
N SER A 95 -7.93 5.50 9.11
CA SER A 95 -8.14 4.05 9.17
C SER A 95 -8.37 3.44 7.78
N ASP A 96 -9.20 4.08 6.95
CA ASP A 96 -9.45 3.65 5.57
C ASP A 96 -8.15 3.66 4.75
N ALA A 97 -7.35 4.73 4.87
CA ALA A 97 -6.04 4.81 4.23
C ALA A 97 -5.11 3.69 4.70
N PHE A 98 -5.10 3.35 5.99
CA PHE A 98 -4.33 2.23 6.53
C PHE A 98 -4.79 0.88 5.99
N VAL A 99 -6.10 0.64 5.88
CA VAL A 99 -6.66 -0.59 5.29
C VAL A 99 -6.21 -0.74 3.83
N LEU A 100 -6.24 0.33 3.04
CA LEU A 100 -5.76 0.32 1.67
C LEU A 100 -4.25 -0.01 1.59
N VAL A 101 -3.43 0.56 2.48
CA VAL A 101 -2.00 0.21 2.58
C VAL A 101 -1.82 -1.27 2.89
N GLY A 102 -2.57 -1.83 3.85
CA GLY A 102 -2.49 -3.25 4.20
C GLY A 102 -2.92 -4.18 3.06
N MET A 103 -4.02 -3.85 2.37
CA MET A 103 -4.50 -4.59 1.20
C MET A 103 -3.45 -4.58 0.09
N GLN A 104 -2.91 -3.40 -0.23
CA GLN A 104 -1.91 -3.26 -1.28
C GLN A 104 -0.60 -3.95 -0.90
N PHE A 105 -0.20 -3.91 0.37
CA PHE A 105 0.98 -4.62 0.86
C PHE A 105 0.85 -6.13 0.60
N ASN A 106 -0.32 -6.72 0.88
CA ASN A 106 -0.56 -8.13 0.58
C ASN A 106 -0.53 -8.43 -0.93
N ALA A 107 -1.06 -7.52 -1.77
CA ALA A 107 -0.95 -7.64 -3.22
C ALA A 107 0.53 -7.60 -3.69
N THR A 108 1.34 -6.72 -3.11
CA THR A 108 2.78 -6.64 -3.38
C THR A 108 3.50 -7.92 -2.93
N VAL A 109 3.21 -8.46 -1.75
CA VAL A 109 3.76 -9.75 -1.29
C VAL A 109 3.42 -10.87 -2.27
N THR A 110 2.15 -10.96 -2.68
CA THR A 110 1.67 -11.96 -3.66
C THR A 110 2.39 -11.81 -5.00
N ALA A 111 2.64 -10.58 -5.46
CA ALA A 111 3.37 -10.32 -6.71
C ALA A 111 4.82 -10.81 -6.62
N PHE A 112 5.55 -10.50 -5.55
CA PHE A 112 6.93 -10.98 -5.36
C PHE A 112 7.02 -12.50 -5.21
N GLN A 113 6.07 -13.12 -4.51
CA GLN A 113 6.06 -14.58 -4.30
C GLN A 113 5.95 -15.37 -5.62
N ARG A 114 5.32 -14.82 -6.66
CA ARG A 114 5.27 -15.46 -8.00
C ARG A 114 6.63 -15.59 -8.66
N HIS A 115 7.60 -14.78 -8.24
CA HIS A 115 8.98 -14.83 -8.69
C HIS A 115 9.89 -15.55 -7.68
N ASN A 116 9.30 -16.32 -6.75
CA ASN A 116 10.00 -17.01 -5.66
C ASN A 116 10.86 -16.08 -4.78
N ILE A 117 10.44 -14.82 -4.63
CA ILE A 117 11.12 -13.85 -3.78
C ILE A 117 10.49 -13.86 -2.41
N ASP A 118 11.29 -14.20 -1.41
CA ASP A 118 10.86 -14.19 -0.01
C ASP A 118 10.56 -12.76 0.46
N MET A 119 9.44 -12.60 1.16
CA MET A 119 8.95 -11.34 1.73
C MET A 119 8.83 -11.39 3.25
N SER A 120 9.30 -12.47 3.88
CA SER A 120 9.11 -12.76 5.31
C SER A 120 9.65 -11.65 6.23
N ASP A 121 10.74 -11.00 5.83
CA ASP A 121 11.36 -9.88 6.55
C ASP A 121 10.48 -8.62 6.63
N LEU A 122 9.47 -8.49 5.76
CA LEU A 122 8.61 -7.31 5.68
C LEU A 122 7.22 -7.52 6.29
N LEU A 123 6.86 -8.75 6.65
CA LEU A 123 5.51 -9.08 7.13
C LEU A 123 5.14 -8.40 8.46
N SER A 124 6.13 -7.98 9.23
CA SER A 124 5.92 -7.23 10.48
C SER A 124 5.49 -5.78 10.25
N ILE A 125 5.75 -5.21 9.07
CA ILE A 125 5.56 -3.79 8.78
C ILE A 125 4.10 -3.32 9.00
N PRO A 126 3.05 -4.00 8.48
CA PRO A 126 1.68 -3.55 8.72
C PRO A 126 1.30 -3.55 10.20
N THR A 127 1.79 -4.53 10.96
CA THR A 127 1.57 -4.64 12.41
C THR A 127 2.29 -3.52 13.16
N ASP A 128 3.56 -3.27 12.84
CA ASP A 128 4.34 -2.19 13.44
C ASP A 128 3.70 -0.83 13.18
N LEU A 129 3.19 -0.61 11.96
CA LEU A 129 2.49 0.62 11.59
C LEU A 129 1.20 0.77 12.38
N ARG A 130 0.40 -0.31 12.49
CA ARG A 130 -0.83 -0.33 13.29
C ARG A 130 -0.56 0.10 14.73
N VAL A 131 0.45 -0.48 15.40
CA VAL A 131 0.79 -0.14 16.79
C VAL A 131 1.15 1.34 16.97
N VAL A 132 1.78 1.96 15.97
CA VAL A 132 2.08 3.40 16.02
C VAL A 132 0.82 4.23 15.81
N LEU A 133 -0.03 3.86 14.84
CA LEU A 133 -1.26 4.57 14.53
C LEU A 133 -2.28 4.47 15.65
N GLU A 134 -2.46 3.30 16.27
CA GLU A 134 -3.38 3.09 17.39
C GLU A 134 -3.07 4.03 18.57
N LYS A 135 -1.78 4.20 18.87
CA LYS A 135 -1.35 5.13 19.94
C LYS A 135 -1.55 6.59 19.55
N CYS A 136 -1.29 6.94 18.29
CA CYS A 136 -1.46 8.29 17.79
C CYS A 136 -2.94 8.71 17.75
N LEU A 137 -3.81 7.85 17.23
CA LEU A 137 -5.23 8.13 17.02
C LEU A 137 -6.07 7.99 18.32
N GLY A 138 -5.52 7.33 19.35
CA GLY A 138 -6.14 7.28 20.67
C GLY A 138 -6.02 8.57 21.49
N GLU A 139 -5.24 9.55 21.02
CA GLU A 139 -5.04 10.85 21.65
C GLU A 139 -5.78 11.96 20.87
N GLU A 140 -5.95 13.15 21.48
CA GLU A 140 -6.61 14.28 20.83
C GLU A 140 -5.78 14.79 19.64
N PRO A 141 -6.40 15.00 18.45
CA PRO A 141 -5.69 15.47 17.28
C PRO A 141 -4.97 16.80 17.54
N SER A 142 -3.67 16.85 17.26
CA SER A 142 -2.91 18.10 17.28
C SER A 142 -1.62 18.00 16.48
N PRO A 143 -1.08 19.12 15.94
CA PRO A 143 0.19 19.09 15.20
C PRO A 143 1.36 18.63 16.06
N ARG A 144 1.39 19.03 17.34
CA ARG A 144 2.43 18.64 18.31
C ARG A 144 2.42 17.13 18.60
N LEU A 145 1.21 16.56 18.72
CA LEU A 145 1.06 15.11 18.86
C LEU A 145 1.62 14.41 17.62
N LEU A 146 1.23 14.86 16.43
CA LEU A 146 1.70 14.26 15.18
C LEU A 146 3.22 14.36 15.05
N GLU A 147 3.84 15.48 15.38
CA GLU A 147 5.31 15.65 15.40
C GLU A 147 6.02 14.64 16.30
N ARG A 148 5.41 14.24 17.42
CA ARG A 148 5.95 13.22 18.33
C ARG A 148 5.87 11.82 17.74
N TYR A 149 4.82 11.49 17.00
CA TYR A 149 4.61 10.15 16.42
C TYR A 149 5.21 9.98 15.02
N MET A 150 5.37 11.05 14.25
CA MET A 150 5.91 11.02 12.88
C MET A 150 7.29 10.38 12.74
N PRO A 151 8.26 10.57 13.66
CA PRO A 151 9.54 9.86 13.60
C PRO A 151 9.37 8.33 13.60
N ARG A 152 8.41 7.81 14.37
CA ARG A 152 8.11 6.37 14.45
C ARG A 152 7.44 5.87 13.18
N VAL A 153 6.45 6.61 12.66
CA VAL A 153 5.83 6.32 11.35
C VAL A 153 6.90 6.29 10.26
N ARG A 154 7.73 7.33 10.16
CA ARG A 154 8.84 7.41 9.19
C ARG A 154 9.80 6.23 9.29
N THR A 155 10.10 5.77 10.50
CA THR A 155 10.97 4.60 10.73
C THR A 155 10.35 3.33 10.13
N VAL A 156 9.07 3.07 10.38
CA VAL A 156 8.36 1.90 9.82
C VAL A 156 8.31 1.99 8.29
N LEU A 157 7.98 3.16 7.75
CA LEU A 157 7.94 3.38 6.31
C LEU A 157 9.32 3.25 5.65
N PHE A 158 10.38 3.73 6.31
CA PHE A 158 11.74 3.58 5.81
C PHE A 158 12.16 2.11 5.75
N ARG A 159 11.81 1.29 6.76
CA ARG A 159 12.03 -0.16 6.73
C ARG A 159 11.29 -0.83 5.56
N LEU A 160 10.06 -0.40 5.27
CA LEU A 160 9.32 -0.85 4.08
C LEU A 160 10.09 -0.53 2.79
N LEU A 161 10.51 0.74 2.62
CA LEU A 161 11.23 1.19 1.43
C LEU A 161 12.54 0.43 1.23
N GLN A 162 13.35 0.30 2.28
CA GLN A 162 14.60 -0.47 2.22
C GLN A 162 14.36 -1.93 1.90
N GLY A 163 13.31 -2.52 2.50
CA GLY A 163 12.86 -3.86 2.20
C GLY A 163 12.57 -4.06 0.72
N LEU A 164 11.66 -3.26 0.17
CA LEU A 164 11.27 -3.30 -1.23
C LEU A 164 12.46 -3.06 -2.17
N GLN A 165 13.36 -2.14 -1.82
CA GLN A 165 14.58 -1.88 -2.58
C GLN A 165 15.49 -3.12 -2.65
N ARG A 166 15.68 -3.82 -1.52
CA ARG A 166 16.48 -5.06 -1.49
C ARG A 166 15.87 -6.18 -2.34
N LYS A 167 14.55 -6.16 -2.57
CA LYS A 167 13.87 -7.13 -3.45
C LYS A 167 13.95 -6.79 -4.95
N GLN A 168 14.37 -5.57 -5.33
CA GLN A 168 14.47 -5.17 -6.75
C GLN A 168 15.53 -5.98 -7.52
N ALA A 169 16.73 -6.12 -6.96
CA ALA A 169 17.82 -6.87 -7.62
C ALA A 169 17.47 -8.35 -7.86
N PRO A 170 16.97 -9.14 -6.87
CA PRO A 170 16.55 -10.52 -7.15
C PRO A 170 15.36 -10.59 -8.10
N TYR A 171 14.46 -9.61 -8.09
CA TYR A 171 13.34 -9.52 -9.03
C TYR A 171 13.81 -9.33 -10.47
N TRP A 172 14.72 -8.38 -10.75
CA TRP A 172 15.30 -8.24 -12.10
C TRP A 172 16.07 -9.47 -12.53
N ARG A 173 16.82 -10.13 -11.64
CA ARG A 173 17.45 -11.41 -11.98
C ARG A 173 16.44 -12.49 -12.39
N ALA A 174 15.30 -12.57 -11.70
CA ALA A 174 14.25 -13.53 -12.01
C ALA A 174 13.51 -13.20 -13.33
N VAL A 175 13.34 -11.92 -13.65
CA VAL A 175 12.68 -11.45 -14.88
C VAL A 175 13.61 -11.51 -16.09
N GLU A 176 14.85 -11.03 -15.96
CA GLU A 176 15.87 -11.05 -17.02
C GLU A 176 16.35 -12.48 -17.33
N GLY A 177 16.36 -13.37 -16.33
CA GLY A 177 16.64 -14.79 -16.50
C GLY A 177 15.58 -15.56 -17.32
N GLY A 178 14.43 -14.95 -17.61
CA GLY A 178 13.37 -15.51 -18.48
C GLY A 178 13.61 -15.31 -19.98
N THR A 179 14.53 -14.41 -20.35
CA THR A 179 15.00 -14.27 -21.73
C THR A 179 16.49 -14.53 -21.73
N ARG A 180 16.87 -15.81 -21.80
CA ARG A 180 18.22 -16.17 -22.23
C ARG A 180 18.39 -15.61 -23.64
N TRP A 181 18.96 -14.42 -23.77
CA TRP A 181 19.68 -14.04 -24.98
C TRP A 181 20.82 -15.04 -25.10
N GLU A 182 20.56 -16.13 -25.83
CA GLU A 182 21.64 -16.92 -26.39
C GLU A 182 22.41 -15.95 -27.27
N VAL A 183 23.55 -15.49 -26.77
CA VAL A 183 24.56 -14.86 -27.60
C VAL A 183 24.77 -15.84 -28.75
N PRO A 184 24.47 -15.48 -30.01
CA PRO A 184 24.74 -16.36 -31.13
C PRO A 184 26.20 -16.77 -31.04
N ALA A 185 26.47 -18.07 -31.18
CA ALA A 185 27.82 -18.58 -31.17
C ALA A 185 28.69 -17.70 -32.09
N VAL A 186 29.92 -17.44 -31.67
CA VAL A 186 30.89 -16.50 -32.27
C VAL A 186 31.11 -16.71 -33.78
N ASP A 187 30.60 -17.82 -34.33
CA ASP A 187 30.58 -18.18 -35.75
C ASP A 187 29.65 -17.30 -36.62
N GLU A 188 28.60 -16.69 -36.05
CA GLU A 188 27.65 -15.87 -36.82
C GLU A 188 28.18 -14.46 -37.17
N TYR A 189 29.41 -14.13 -36.77
CA TYR A 189 30.11 -12.93 -37.24
C TYR A 189 30.87 -13.16 -38.57
N ALA A 190 31.08 -14.43 -38.96
CA ALA A 190 31.78 -14.76 -40.20
C ALA A 190 30.89 -14.62 -41.45
N ARG A 191 29.57 -14.49 -41.28
CA ARG A 191 28.61 -14.36 -42.39
C ARG A 191 28.50 -12.94 -42.95
N TYR A 192 29.13 -11.97 -42.30
CA TYR A 192 29.17 -10.56 -42.70
C TYR A 192 30.57 -10.10 -43.12
N ARG A 193 31.40 -11.02 -43.63
CA ARG A 193 32.71 -10.70 -44.21
C ARG A 193 32.76 -11.05 -45.69
#